data_AF-A0A554LDP4-F1
#
_entry.id   AF-A0A554LDP4-F1
#
_cell.length_a   1.000
_cell.length_b   1.000
_cell.length_c   1.000
_cell.angle_alpha   90.00
_cell.angle_beta   90.00
_cell.angle_gamma   90.00
#
_symmetry.space_group_name_H-M   'P 1'
#
loop_
_entity.id
_entity.type
_entity.pdbx_description
1 polymer ?
#
loop_
_entity_poly.entity_id
_entity_poly.type
_entity_poly.pdbx_seq_one_letter_code
_entity_poly.pdbx_strand_id
1 'polypeptide(L)'
;AKSINPDISVEGELGYLRGESKIQETIEIKPEDFTKPEEAKEFVEKTGVDRLAIVFGNIHGVVSKQKEKLDFSLLKKINKAVPETFLVLHGGSGLADKEFKKSIENGITNIHINTEVRVAYREGLEEKLKESPQETTPYKFLEKAVEGMQRVVEDKVRIFLRL
;
A
#
# COMPACT_ATOMS: atom_id res chain seq x y z
N ALA A 1 -20.99 -11.07 1.47
CA ALA A 1 -20.39 -10.38 2.63
C ALA A 1 -21.36 -9.33 3.19
N LYS A 2 -21.69 -8.27 2.43
CA LYS A 2 -22.67 -7.25 2.86
C LYS A 2 -24.08 -7.81 3.14
N SER A 3 -24.45 -8.91 2.50
CA SER A 3 -25.69 -9.66 2.79
C SER A 3 -25.73 -10.31 4.17
N ILE A 4 -24.58 -10.48 4.85
CA ILE A 4 -24.48 -11.08 6.18
C ILE A 4 -24.51 -9.98 7.25
N ASN A 5 -23.68 -8.95 7.07
CA ASN A 5 -23.66 -7.78 7.92
C ASN A 5 -23.35 -6.52 7.09
N PRO A 6 -24.31 -5.60 6.89
CA PRO A 6 -24.11 -4.41 6.08
C PRO A 6 -23.20 -3.36 6.74
N ASP A 7 -23.04 -3.41 8.07
CA ASP A 7 -22.25 -2.42 8.83
C ASP A 7 -20.74 -2.66 8.72
N ILE A 8 -20.32 -3.84 8.27
CA ILE A 8 -18.90 -4.16 8.07
C ILE A 8 -18.47 -3.66 6.69
N SER A 9 -17.45 -2.79 6.69
CA SER A 9 -16.80 -2.35 5.46
C SER A 9 -16.13 -3.52 4.74
N VAL A 10 -16.38 -3.65 3.44
CA VAL A 10 -15.77 -4.67 2.58
C VAL A 10 -14.90 -3.99 1.55
N GLU A 11 -13.68 -4.49 1.41
CA GLU A 11 -12.77 -4.12 0.32
C GLU A 11 -12.74 -5.25 -0.71
N GLY A 12 -12.93 -4.89 -1.98
CA GLY A 12 -12.64 -5.76 -3.12
C GLY A 12 -11.35 -5.33 -3.81
N GLU A 13 -10.79 -6.21 -4.64
CA GLU A 13 -9.62 -5.92 -5.46
C GLU A 13 -9.92 -6.27 -6.92
N LEU A 14 -9.48 -5.42 -7.85
CA LEU A 14 -9.63 -5.64 -9.27
C LEU A 14 -8.36 -5.25 -10.03
N GLY A 15 -7.97 -6.07 -11.01
CA GLY A 15 -6.66 -5.99 -11.67
C GLY A 15 -5.73 -7.09 -11.14
N TYR A 16 -4.45 -7.04 -11.52
CA TYR A 16 -3.46 -8.01 -11.08
C TYR A 16 -2.23 -7.30 -10.50
N LEU A 17 -2.15 -7.23 -9.16
CA LEU A 17 -1.01 -6.61 -8.50
C LEU A 17 0.22 -7.53 -8.57
N ARG A 18 1.22 -7.12 -9.37
CA ARG A 18 2.48 -7.86 -9.51
C ARG A 18 3.39 -7.65 -8.31
N GLY A 19 4.29 -8.61 -8.08
CA GLY A 19 5.28 -8.60 -7.01
C GLY A 19 4.80 -9.31 -5.74
N GLU A 20 5.70 -9.40 -4.77
CA GLU A 20 5.45 -10.01 -3.46
C GLU A 20 5.73 -9.02 -2.33
N SER A 21 5.18 -9.27 -1.16
CA SER A 21 5.42 -8.48 0.05
C SER A 21 6.87 -8.70 0.59
N LYS A 22 7.88 -8.27 -0.16
CA LYS A 22 9.32 -8.35 0.16
C LYS A 22 10.13 -7.32 -0.64
N ILE A 23 11.43 -7.25 -0.37
CA ILE A 23 12.38 -6.52 -1.23
C ILE A 23 12.70 -7.38 -2.47
N GLN A 24 12.62 -6.78 -3.64
CA GLN A 24 12.76 -7.42 -4.94
C GLN A 24 13.64 -6.55 -5.85
N GLU A 25 14.24 -7.12 -6.89
CA GLU A 25 15.12 -6.34 -7.78
C GLU A 25 14.37 -5.65 -8.90
N THR A 26 13.58 -6.40 -9.68
CA THR A 26 12.76 -5.94 -10.80
C THR A 26 11.49 -6.76 -10.88
N ILE A 27 10.43 -6.18 -11.44
CA ILE A 27 9.12 -6.81 -11.65
C ILE A 27 8.57 -6.32 -12.98
N GLU A 28 8.21 -7.25 -13.86
CA GLU A 28 7.48 -6.93 -15.09
C GLU A 28 6.01 -6.64 -14.75
N ILE A 29 5.50 -5.52 -15.26
CA ILE A 29 4.08 -5.16 -15.22
C ILE A 29 3.63 -4.95 -16.65
N LYS A 30 2.47 -5.50 -17.00
CA LYS A 30 1.90 -5.39 -18.34
C LYS A 30 0.61 -4.56 -18.29
N PRO A 31 0.21 -3.88 -19.39
CA PRO A 31 -1.03 -3.12 -19.42
C PRO A 31 -2.28 -3.93 -19.06
N GLU A 32 -2.27 -5.25 -19.30
CA GLU A 32 -3.36 -6.16 -18.96
C GLU A 32 -3.51 -6.38 -17.45
N ASP A 33 -2.48 -6.07 -16.66
CA ASP A 33 -2.53 -6.13 -15.20
C ASP A 33 -3.35 -4.97 -14.60
N PHE A 34 -3.58 -3.90 -15.38
CA PHE A 34 -4.17 -2.66 -14.89
C PHE A 34 -5.69 -2.79 -14.80
N THR A 35 -6.27 -2.19 -13.77
CA THR A 35 -7.73 -2.11 -13.62
C THR A 35 -8.34 -1.25 -14.73
N LYS A 36 -9.38 -1.75 -15.40
CA LYS A 36 -10.12 -0.96 -16.39
C LYS A 36 -11.28 -0.20 -15.73
N PRO A 37 -11.56 1.06 -16.11
CA PRO A 37 -12.65 1.84 -15.51
C PRO A 37 -14.03 1.19 -15.63
N GLU A 38 -14.33 0.60 -16.79
CA GLU A 38 -15.59 -0.10 -17.06
C GLU A 38 -15.74 -1.36 -16.20
N GLU A 39 -14.66 -2.13 -16.01
CA GLU A 39 -14.66 -3.32 -15.16
C GLU A 39 -14.78 -2.93 -13.68
N ALA A 40 -14.15 -1.83 -13.25
CA ALA A 40 -14.28 -1.31 -11.90
C ALA A 40 -15.73 -0.92 -11.58
N LYS A 41 -16.39 -0.22 -12.52
CA LYS A 41 -17.81 0.15 -12.38
C LYS A 41 -18.69 -1.09 -12.27
N GLU A 42 -18.55 -2.04 -13.20
CA GLU A 42 -19.32 -3.28 -13.20
C GLU A 42 -19.09 -4.09 -11.90
N PHE A 43 -17.85 -4.18 -11.44
CA PHE A 43 -17.50 -4.88 -10.21
C PHE A 43 -18.17 -4.24 -9.00
N VAL A 44 -18.09 -2.92 -8.84
CA VAL A 44 -18.75 -2.21 -7.73
C VAL A 44 -20.27 -2.38 -7.77
N GLU A 45 -20.89 -2.23 -8.95
CA GLU A 45 -22.35 -2.40 -9.11
C GLU A 45 -22.81 -3.81 -8.74
N LYS A 46 -22.04 -4.83 -9.09
CA LYS A 46 -22.38 -6.24 -8.81
C LYS A 46 -22.10 -6.67 -7.37
N THR A 47 -21.09 -6.09 -6.74
CA THR A 47 -20.59 -6.57 -5.43
C THR A 47 -21.03 -5.70 -4.26
N GLY A 48 -21.27 -4.41 -4.49
CA GLY A 48 -21.57 -3.44 -3.44
C GLY A 48 -20.43 -3.23 -2.44
N VAL A 49 -19.18 -3.39 -2.87
CA VAL A 49 -18.01 -3.12 -2.00
C VAL A 49 -17.92 -1.64 -1.62
N ASP A 50 -17.52 -1.38 -0.37
CA ASP A 50 -17.34 -0.02 0.14
C ASP A 50 -16.01 0.58 -0.34
N ARG A 51 -15.00 -0.28 -0.54
CA ARG A 51 -13.66 0.10 -0.96
C ARG A 51 -13.18 -0.78 -2.11
N LEU A 52 -12.42 -0.21 -3.04
CA LEU A 52 -11.89 -0.93 -4.19
C LEU A 52 -10.39 -0.69 -4.32
N ALA A 53 -9.62 -1.76 -4.14
CA ALA A 53 -8.21 -1.81 -4.49
C ALA A 53 -8.04 -1.94 -5.99
N ILE A 54 -7.19 -1.09 -6.55
CA ILE A 54 -6.97 -0.97 -7.99
C ILE A 54 -5.48 -1.01 -8.32
N VAL A 55 -5.20 -1.44 -9.55
CA VAL A 55 -3.88 -1.52 -10.14
C VAL A 55 -3.77 -0.49 -11.25
N PHE A 56 -2.89 0.48 -11.07
CA PHE A 56 -2.62 1.54 -12.04
C PHE A 56 -1.11 1.76 -12.23
N GLY A 57 -0.33 0.69 -12.07
CA GLY A 57 1.14 0.68 -12.20
C GLY A 57 1.90 0.53 -10.88
N ASN A 58 1.19 0.37 -9.75
CA ASN A 58 1.74 0.03 -8.45
C ASN A 58 2.18 -1.44 -8.38
N ILE A 59 3.09 -1.75 -7.45
CA ILE A 59 3.72 -3.07 -7.29
C ILE A 59 3.65 -3.48 -5.81
N HIS A 60 3.41 -4.76 -5.53
CA HIS A 60 3.53 -5.27 -4.17
C HIS A 60 5.01 -5.45 -3.80
N GLY A 61 5.41 -4.85 -2.67
CA GLY A 61 6.76 -4.98 -2.13
C GLY A 61 7.55 -3.69 -2.26
N VAL A 62 8.88 -3.79 -2.20
CA VAL A 62 9.80 -2.71 -2.56
C VAL A 62 10.66 -3.21 -3.71
N VAL A 63 10.81 -2.43 -4.78
CA VAL A 63 11.64 -2.81 -5.92
C VAL A 63 12.89 -1.91 -6.01
N SER A 64 14.07 -2.52 -5.93
CA SER A 64 15.33 -1.78 -5.71
C SER A 64 16.00 -1.27 -7.00
N LYS A 65 15.73 -1.88 -8.15
CA LYS A 65 16.37 -1.52 -9.44
C LYS A 65 15.40 -0.94 -10.47
N GLN A 66 14.16 -0.64 -10.07
CA GLN A 66 13.19 0.03 -10.93
C GLN A 66 12.33 1.00 -10.12
N LYS A 67 11.75 1.99 -10.79
CA LYS A 67 10.72 2.85 -10.20
C LYS A 67 9.37 2.43 -10.74
N GLU A 68 8.36 2.43 -9.87
CA GLU A 68 6.97 2.29 -10.25
C GLU A 68 6.58 3.38 -11.26
N LYS A 69 5.68 3.03 -12.18
CA LYS A 69 5.18 3.94 -13.21
C LYS A 69 3.68 4.05 -13.06
N LEU A 70 3.26 4.85 -12.07
CA LEU A 70 1.85 5.08 -11.79
C LEU A 70 1.17 5.90 -12.91
N ASP A 71 0.07 5.38 -13.45
CA ASP A 71 -0.78 6.04 -14.42
C ASP A 71 -1.90 6.82 -13.70
N PHE A 72 -1.62 8.08 -13.39
CA PHE A 72 -2.58 8.98 -12.75
C PHE A 72 -3.77 9.36 -13.68
N SER A 73 -3.60 9.26 -15.01
CA SER A 73 -4.70 9.49 -15.95
C SER A 73 -5.72 8.36 -15.86
N LEU A 74 -5.24 7.11 -15.77
CA LEU A 74 -6.08 5.95 -15.50
C LEU A 74 -6.75 6.04 -14.13
N LEU A 75 -5.99 6.35 -13.06
CA LEU A 75 -6.55 6.52 -11.72
C LEU A 75 -7.73 7.51 -11.72
N LYS A 76 -7.58 8.66 -12.39
CA LYS A 76 -8.64 9.66 -12.51
C LYS A 76 -9.87 9.14 -13.27
N LYS A 77 -9.67 8.33 -14.31
CA LYS A 77 -10.77 7.68 -15.04
C LYS A 77 -11.51 6.67 -14.17
N ILE A 78 -10.80 5.84 -13.41
CA ILE A 78 -11.39 4.87 -12.48
C ILE A 78 -12.18 5.61 -11.40
N ASN A 79 -11.59 6.61 -10.75
CA ASN A 79 -12.28 7.40 -9.72
C ASN A 79 -13.57 8.04 -10.24
N LYS A 80 -13.57 8.56 -11.48
CA LYS A 80 -14.80 9.07 -12.13
C LYS A 80 -15.84 7.97 -12.41
N ALA A 81 -15.40 6.74 -12.67
CA ALA A 81 -16.30 5.62 -12.96
C ALA A 81 -17.00 5.07 -11.71
N VAL A 82 -16.36 5.20 -10.53
CA VAL A 82 -16.88 4.74 -9.23
C VAL A 82 -16.84 5.85 -8.17
N PRO A 83 -17.56 6.97 -8.36
CA PRO A 83 -17.39 8.18 -7.55
C PRO A 83 -17.78 8.01 -6.06
N GLU A 84 -18.61 7.01 -5.75
CA GLU A 84 -19.09 6.72 -4.40
C GLU A 84 -18.26 5.62 -3.69
N THR A 85 -17.21 5.10 -4.32
CA THR A 85 -16.37 4.02 -3.78
C THR A 85 -15.00 4.54 -3.36
N PHE A 86 -14.55 4.19 -2.16
CA PHE A 86 -13.23 4.57 -1.67
C PHE A 86 -12.14 3.76 -2.38
N LEU A 87 -11.27 4.44 -3.14
CA LEU A 87 -10.17 3.76 -3.83
C LEU A 87 -8.99 3.47 -2.88
N VAL A 88 -8.45 2.26 -3.01
CA VAL A 88 -7.35 1.74 -2.19
C VAL A 88 -6.10 1.53 -3.04
N LEU A 89 -4.97 2.05 -2.56
CA LEU A 89 -3.64 1.80 -3.13
C LEU A 89 -2.95 0.67 -2.35
N HIS A 90 -2.88 -0.50 -2.96
CA HIS A 90 -2.01 -1.57 -2.48
C HIS A 90 -0.57 -1.33 -2.89
N GLY A 91 0.38 -1.95 -2.18
CA GLY A 91 1.79 -1.88 -2.56
C GLY A 91 2.37 -0.47 -2.44
N GLY A 92 2.02 0.27 -1.38
CA GLY A 92 2.53 1.63 -1.21
C GLY A 92 4.00 1.69 -0.80
N SER A 93 4.58 0.62 -0.26
CA SER A 93 5.99 0.62 0.17
C SER A 93 6.94 0.88 -0.99
N GLY A 94 7.91 1.78 -0.79
CA GLY A 94 8.89 2.14 -1.83
C GLY A 94 8.46 3.30 -2.74
N LEU A 95 7.17 3.67 -2.74
CA LEU A 95 6.70 4.86 -3.47
C LEU A 95 7.28 6.15 -2.87
N ALA A 96 7.55 7.12 -3.74
CA ALA A 96 8.03 8.42 -3.32
C ALA A 96 6.89 9.29 -2.77
N ASP A 97 7.20 10.24 -1.87
CA ASP A 97 6.22 11.15 -1.26
C ASP A 97 5.33 11.87 -2.28
N LYS A 98 5.91 12.27 -3.41
CA LYS A 98 5.18 12.94 -4.50
C LYS A 98 4.13 12.03 -5.15
N GLU A 99 4.34 10.72 -5.14
CA GLU A 99 3.41 9.73 -5.71
C GLU A 99 2.26 9.46 -4.77
N PHE A 100 2.49 9.44 -3.45
CA PHE A 100 1.40 9.42 -2.47
C PHE A 100 0.54 10.67 -2.58
N LYS A 101 1.15 11.86 -2.59
CA LYS A 101 0.43 13.13 -2.72
C LYS A 101 -0.44 13.16 -3.98
N LYS A 102 0.13 12.79 -5.13
CA LYS A 102 -0.62 12.70 -6.40
C LYS A 102 -1.71 11.64 -6.38
N SER A 103 -1.46 10.48 -5.78
CA SER A 103 -2.47 9.42 -5.63
C SER A 103 -3.67 9.92 -4.82
N ILE A 104 -3.42 10.59 -3.69
CA ILE A 104 -4.45 11.17 -2.82
C ILE A 104 -5.23 12.27 -3.58
N GLU A 105 -4.53 13.16 -4.28
CA GLU A 105 -5.16 14.21 -5.11
C GLU A 105 -6.09 13.66 -6.21
N ASN A 106 -5.87 12.43 -6.65
CA ASN A 106 -6.65 11.79 -7.71
C ASN A 106 -7.69 10.78 -7.20
N GLY A 107 -7.86 10.64 -5.87
CA GLY A 107 -8.98 9.91 -5.27
C GLY A 107 -8.61 8.69 -4.43
N ILE A 108 -7.32 8.37 -4.24
CA ILE A 108 -6.93 7.34 -3.27
C ILE A 108 -7.23 7.83 -1.85
N THR A 109 -7.92 7.01 -1.07
CA THR A 109 -8.34 7.33 0.30
C THR A 109 -7.82 6.32 1.34
N ASN A 110 -7.31 5.18 0.89
CA ASN A 110 -6.69 4.17 1.72
C ASN A 110 -5.39 3.67 1.06
N ILE A 111 -4.31 3.53 1.84
CA ILE A 111 -2.99 3.15 1.34
C ILE A 111 -2.42 2.03 2.22
N HIS A 112 -2.03 0.91 1.60
CA HIS A 112 -1.40 -0.21 2.30
C HIS A 112 0.12 -0.09 2.29
N ILE A 113 0.71 -0.01 3.48
CA ILE A 113 2.14 0.07 3.74
C ILE A 113 2.55 -1.09 4.65
N ASN A 114 3.55 -1.89 4.28
CA ASN A 114 3.98 -3.02 5.10
C ASN A 114 5.47 -3.37 4.95
N THR A 115 5.98 -3.48 3.71
CA THR A 115 7.36 -3.94 3.50
C THR A 115 8.38 -3.03 4.15
N GLU A 116 8.25 -1.70 4.02
CA GLU A 116 9.17 -0.76 4.68
C GLU A 116 9.08 -0.77 6.21
N VAL A 117 7.89 -1.05 6.78
CA VAL A 117 7.71 -1.21 8.23
C VAL A 117 8.46 -2.46 8.72
N ARG A 118 8.36 -3.57 7.99
CA ARG A 118 9.09 -4.82 8.31
C ARG A 118 10.60 -4.68 8.11
N VAL A 119 11.05 -3.87 7.16
CA VAL A 119 12.47 -3.54 6.99
C VAL A 119 12.96 -2.77 8.22
N ALA A 120 12.27 -1.70 8.62
CA ALA A 120 12.64 -0.94 9.81
C ALA A 120 12.63 -1.77 11.10
N TYR A 121 11.66 -2.69 11.24
CA TYR A 121 11.64 -3.67 12.32
C TYR A 121 12.91 -4.54 12.33
N ARG A 122 13.24 -5.14 11.18
CA ARG A 122 14.40 -6.03 11.03
C ARG A 122 15.70 -5.29 11.34
N GLU A 123 15.87 -4.09 10.81
CA GLU A 123 17.07 -3.26 11.01
C GLU A 123 17.22 -2.85 12.48
N GLY A 124 16.16 -2.36 13.12
CA GLY A 124 16.19 -1.99 14.53
C GLY A 124 16.49 -3.17 15.46
N LEU A 125 15.95 -4.35 15.14
CA LEU A 125 16.26 -5.59 15.87
C LEU A 125 17.73 -5.99 15.70
N GLU A 126 18.24 -6.01 14.46
CA GLU A 126 19.65 -6.33 14.19
C GLU A 126 20.61 -5.35 14.90
N GLU A 127 20.27 -4.06 14.91
CA GLU A 127 21.04 -3.04 15.61
C GLU A 127 21.08 -3.30 17.11
N LYS A 128 19.93 -3.56 17.75
CA LYS A 128 19.88 -3.78 19.19
C LYS A 128 20.57 -5.06 19.63
N LEU A 129 20.46 -6.13 18.85
CA LEU A 129 21.17 -7.38 19.11
C LEU A 129 22.69 -7.24 19.00
N LYS A 130 23.19 -6.40 18.07
CA LYS A 130 24.63 -6.08 17.96
C LYS A 130 25.11 -5.23 19.12
N GLU A 131 24.32 -4.25 19.56
CA GLU A 131 24.62 -3.37 20.69
C GLU A 131 24.66 -4.10 22.03
N SER A 132 23.80 -5.10 22.23
CA SER A 132 23.65 -5.82 23.50
C SER A 132 23.62 -7.35 23.32
N PRO A 133 24.76 -8.00 23.00
CA PRO A 133 24.79 -9.43 22.61
C PRO A 133 24.37 -10.43 23.71
N GLN A 134 24.38 -10.00 24.99
CA GLN A 134 23.99 -10.83 26.14
C GLN A 134 22.55 -10.55 26.59
N GLU A 135 21.85 -9.58 25.99
CA GLU A 135 20.47 -9.28 26.35
C GLU A 135 19.55 -10.38 25.83
N THR A 136 18.80 -11.00 26.73
CA THR A 136 17.89 -12.13 26.44
C THR A 136 16.43 -11.76 26.66
N THR A 137 16.16 -10.58 27.22
CA THR A 137 14.81 -10.11 27.57
C THR A 137 14.14 -9.51 26.32
N PRO A 138 13.04 -10.11 25.81
CA PRO A 138 12.48 -9.72 24.51
C PRO A 138 12.12 -8.25 24.35
N TYR A 139 11.37 -7.68 25.29
CA TYR A 139 10.95 -6.29 25.17
C TYR A 139 12.12 -5.28 25.21
N LYS A 140 13.27 -5.65 25.75
CA LYS A 140 14.47 -4.79 25.76
C LYS A 140 15.21 -4.81 24.44
N PHE A 141 15.28 -5.95 23.77
CA PHE A 141 15.91 -6.02 22.45
C PHE A 141 14.96 -5.65 21.29
N LEU A 142 13.65 -5.54 21.56
CA LEU A 142 12.65 -5.09 20.60
C LEU A 142 12.43 -3.58 20.57
N GLU A 143 12.94 -2.83 21.56
CA GLU A 143 12.75 -1.37 21.69
C GLU A 143 13.08 -0.63 20.38
N LYS A 144 14.29 -0.83 19.83
CA LYS A 144 14.70 -0.19 18.56
C LYS A 144 13.89 -0.63 17.35
N ALA A 145 13.38 -1.86 17.35
CA ALA A 145 12.53 -2.35 16.27
C ALA A 145 11.16 -1.63 16.30
N VAL A 146 10.60 -1.41 17.49
CA VAL A 146 9.36 -0.64 17.68
C VAL A 146 9.57 0.82 17.28
N GLU A 147 10.65 1.45 17.72
CA GLU A 147 10.99 2.82 17.33
C GLU A 147 11.15 2.98 15.81
N GLY A 148 11.83 2.03 15.15
CA GLY A 148 11.99 2.02 13.71
C GLY A 148 10.65 1.97 12.98
N MET A 149 9.76 1.07 13.39
CA MET A 149 8.40 0.99 12.82
C MET A 149 7.61 2.27 13.08
N GLN A 150 7.69 2.83 14.29
CA GLN A 150 6.98 4.05 14.66
C GLN A 150 7.41 5.23 13.78
N ARG A 151 8.72 5.43 13.56
CA ARG A 151 9.24 6.47 12.67
C ARG A 151 8.64 6.38 11.26
N VAL A 152 8.65 5.18 10.68
CA VAL A 152 8.07 4.92 9.35
C VAL A 152 6.59 5.28 9.31
N VAL A 153 5.81 4.88 10.31
CA VAL A 153 4.37 5.18 10.38
C VAL A 153 4.13 6.68 10.52
N GLU A 154 4.86 7.36 11.41
CA GLU A 154 4.75 8.81 11.60
C GLU A 154 5.08 9.58 10.31
N ASP A 155 6.14 9.21 9.61
CA ASP A 155 6.53 9.82 8.34
C ASP A 155 5.41 9.69 7.29
N LYS A 156 4.81 8.51 7.15
CA LYS A 156 3.67 8.31 6.23
C LYS A 156 2.46 9.13 6.64
N VAL A 157 2.12 9.16 7.93
CA VAL A 157 0.99 9.95 8.43
C VAL A 157 1.20 11.43 8.12
N ARG A 158 2.41 11.98 8.31
CA ARG A 158 2.73 13.37 7.95
C ARG A 158 2.54 13.63 6.46
N ILE A 159 3.02 12.72 5.59
CA ILE A 159 2.85 12.83 4.14
C ILE A 159 1.35 12.83 3.76
N PHE A 160 0.57 11.92 4.34
CA PHE A 160 -0.86 11.75 3.99
C PHE A 160 -1.72 12.91 4.50
N LEU A 161 -1.41 13.43 5.69
CA LEU A 161 -2.10 14.59 6.28
C LEU A 161 -1.55 15.93 5.80
N ARG A 162 -0.47 15.93 5.00
CA ARG A 162 0.21 17.14 4.47
C ARG A 162 0.69 18.07 5.59
N LEU A 163 1.20 17.49 6.68
CA LEU A 163 1.79 18.18 7.83
C LEU A 163 3.23 18.61 7.59
#